data_AF-W5SYI5-F1
#
_entry.id   AF-W5SYI5-F1
#
_cell.length_a   1.000
_cell.length_b   1.000
_cell.length_c   1.000
_cell.angle_alpha   90.00
_cell.angle_beta   90.00
_cell.angle_gamma   90.00
#
_symmetry.space_group_name_H-M   'P 1'
#
loop_
_entity.id
_entity.type
_entity.pdbx_description
1 polymer ?
#
loop_
_entity_poly.entity_id
_entity_poly.type
_entity_poly.pdbx_seq_one_letter_code
_entity_poly.pdbx_strand_id
1 'polypeptide(L)'
;MKINIKNIKIKSICATLFISLFLSCNNGIEELEKKNQFLSSLANLGNDFLSVFTSFGDSFGGVLAFDKTTTKSKVGEYFKKIQETVQGVKTGLNKIVTDMKNQNNPNAEATGTAVTTLNLQLSKIIEGAKTVSDAIGDTDNGLIVDFGGGGDGVGVAGDSKVVQSITEGIK
;
A
#
# COMPACT_ATOMS: atom_id res chain seq x y z
N MET A 1 -12.02 -57.55 38.85
CA MET A 1 -11.59 -56.76 40.03
C MET A 1 -12.82 -56.08 40.63
N LYS A 2 -13.27 -56.48 41.84
CA LYS A 2 -14.44 -55.88 42.52
C LYS A 2 -13.98 -54.67 43.33
N ILE A 3 -14.40 -53.46 42.94
CA ILE A 3 -14.08 -52.23 43.66
C ILE A 3 -15.06 -52.11 44.86
N ASN A 4 -14.53 -51.96 46.07
CA ASN A 4 -15.32 -51.84 47.31
C ASN A 4 -15.72 -50.36 47.54
N ILE A 5 -16.99 -50.04 47.29
CA ILE A 5 -17.52 -48.66 47.26
C ILE A 5 -17.74 -48.06 48.68
N LYS A 6 -17.70 -48.88 49.75
CA LYS A 6 -18.12 -48.46 51.10
C LYS A 6 -17.24 -47.38 51.76
N ASN A 7 -16.06 -47.07 51.22
CA ASN A 7 -15.09 -46.12 51.83
C ASN A 7 -14.83 -44.85 51.00
N ILE A 8 -15.63 -44.58 49.98
CA ILE A 8 -15.45 -43.42 49.10
C ILE A 8 -15.97 -42.15 49.78
N LYS A 9 -15.08 -41.17 50.01
CA LYS A 9 -15.46 -39.82 50.45
C LYS A 9 -16.11 -39.07 49.29
N ILE A 10 -17.43 -39.19 49.13
CA ILE A 10 -18.23 -38.54 48.07
C ILE A 10 -17.86 -37.06 47.86
N LYS A 11 -17.63 -36.32 48.96
CA LYS A 11 -17.25 -34.90 48.93
C LYS A 11 -15.91 -34.65 48.21
N SER A 12 -14.95 -35.56 48.35
CA SER A 12 -13.65 -35.48 47.69
C SER A 12 -13.77 -35.75 46.19
N ILE A 13 -14.57 -36.74 45.80
CA ILE A 13 -14.80 -37.03 44.38
C ILE A 13 -15.53 -35.88 43.70
N CYS A 14 -16.59 -35.34 44.32
CA CYS A 14 -17.29 -34.19 43.77
C CYS A 14 -16.36 -32.98 43.62
N ALA A 15 -15.48 -32.71 44.59
CA ALA A 15 -14.49 -31.63 44.48
C ALA A 15 -13.50 -31.85 43.35
N THR A 16 -12.95 -33.07 43.21
CA THR A 16 -12.02 -33.40 42.12
C THR A 16 -12.71 -33.32 40.75
N LEU A 17 -13.96 -33.80 40.63
CA LEU A 17 -14.74 -33.76 39.39
C LEU A 17 -15.09 -32.31 39.00
N PHE A 18 -15.43 -31.46 39.97
CA PHE A 18 -15.69 -30.04 39.73
C PHE A 18 -14.42 -29.31 39.26
N ILE A 19 -13.28 -29.52 39.93
CA ILE A 19 -12.01 -28.89 39.55
C ILE A 19 -11.57 -29.36 38.15
N SER A 20 -11.71 -30.65 37.83
CA SER A 20 -11.36 -31.15 36.49
C SER A 20 -12.28 -30.63 35.40
N LEU A 21 -13.58 -30.44 35.67
CA LEU A 21 -14.51 -29.83 34.72
C LEU A 21 -14.18 -28.35 34.48
N PHE A 22 -13.92 -27.58 35.55
CA PHE A 22 -13.52 -26.17 35.45
C PHE A 22 -12.18 -25.98 34.73
N LEU A 23 -11.18 -26.82 34.99
CA LEU A 23 -9.89 -26.79 34.28
C LEU A 23 -10.06 -27.22 32.81
N SER A 24 -10.95 -28.17 32.50
CA SER A 24 -11.23 -28.56 31.12
C SER A 24 -11.91 -27.46 30.30
N CYS A 25 -12.75 -26.62 30.94
CA CYS A 25 -13.34 -25.43 30.30
C CYS A 25 -12.34 -24.28 30.12
N ASN A 26 -11.26 -24.24 30.91
CA ASN A 26 -10.27 -23.16 30.85
C ASN A 26 -9.27 -23.33 29.68
N ASN A 27 -9.03 -24.56 29.22
CA ASN A 27 -8.15 -24.83 28.07
C ASN A 27 -8.70 -24.26 26.75
N GLY A 28 -10.03 -24.14 26.61
CA GLY A 28 -10.64 -23.54 25.42
C GLY A 28 -10.49 -22.01 25.36
N ILE A 29 -10.25 -21.35 26.50
CA ILE A 29 -10.14 -19.89 26.58
C ILE A 29 -8.81 -19.40 26.00
N GLU A 30 -7.72 -20.09 26.29
CA GLU A 30 -6.38 -19.74 25.78
C GLU A 30 -6.26 -19.93 24.26
N GLU A 31 -6.84 -21.01 23.72
CA GLU A 31 -6.87 -21.26 22.27
C GLU A 31 -7.75 -20.24 21.54
N LEU A 32 -8.88 -19.87 22.14
CA LEU A 32 -9.76 -18.83 21.63
C LEU A 32 -9.09 -17.44 21.64
N GLU A 33 -8.33 -17.13 22.68
CA GLU A 33 -7.58 -15.88 22.79
C GLU A 33 -6.49 -15.78 21.71
N LYS A 34 -5.69 -16.84 21.53
CA LYS A 34 -4.70 -16.93 20.43
C LYS A 34 -5.34 -16.77 19.06
N LYS A 35 -6.50 -17.40 18.84
CA LYS A 35 -7.26 -17.25 17.59
C LYS A 35 -7.73 -15.81 17.38
N ASN A 36 -8.25 -15.16 18.41
CA ASN A 36 -8.70 -13.77 18.33
C ASN A 36 -7.54 -12.80 18.06
N GLN A 37 -6.38 -13.02 18.68
CA GLN A 37 -5.17 -12.24 18.40
C GLN A 37 -4.73 -12.41 16.95
N PHE A 38 -4.71 -13.64 16.43
CA PHE A 38 -4.39 -13.92 15.02
C PHE A 38 -5.36 -13.22 14.06
N LEU A 39 -6.67 -13.35 14.29
CA LEU A 39 -7.68 -12.71 13.46
C LEU A 39 -7.59 -11.18 13.49
N SER A 40 -7.28 -10.61 14.66
CA SER A 40 -7.07 -9.17 14.81
C SER A 40 -5.83 -8.69 14.05
N SER A 41 -4.71 -9.42 14.13
CA SER A 41 -3.50 -9.13 13.35
C SER A 41 -3.78 -9.19 11.84
N LEU A 42 -4.53 -10.21 11.39
CA LEU A 42 -4.91 -10.34 9.98
C LEU A 42 -5.82 -9.20 9.52
N ALA A 43 -6.81 -8.81 10.32
CA ALA A 43 -7.70 -7.70 10.01
C ALA A 43 -6.94 -6.36 9.92
N ASN A 44 -6.01 -6.11 10.85
CA ASN A 44 -5.17 -4.91 10.84
C ASN A 44 -4.26 -4.88 9.60
N LEU A 45 -3.61 -6.00 9.27
CA LEU A 45 -2.81 -6.12 8.05
C LEU A 45 -3.64 -5.86 6.78
N GLY A 46 -4.86 -6.41 6.73
CA GLY A 46 -5.81 -6.17 5.64
C GLY A 46 -6.19 -4.70 5.52
N ASN A 47 -6.44 -4.03 6.64
CA ASN A 47 -6.76 -2.59 6.68
C ASN A 47 -5.57 -1.73 6.24
N ASP A 48 -4.35 -2.05 6.68
CA ASP A 48 -3.14 -1.32 6.27
C ASP A 48 -2.93 -1.44 4.77
N PHE A 49 -3.08 -2.64 4.21
CA PHE A 49 -3.00 -2.85 2.76
C PHE A 49 -4.11 -2.11 2.00
N LEU A 50 -5.36 -2.21 2.47
CA LEU A 50 -6.49 -1.53 1.86
C LEU A 50 -6.27 -0.01 1.86
N SER A 51 -5.76 0.56 2.95
CA SER A 51 -5.44 1.99 3.03
C SER A 51 -4.46 2.43 1.95
N VAL A 52 -3.38 1.65 1.73
CA VAL A 52 -2.41 1.90 0.64
C VAL A 52 -3.09 1.82 -0.72
N PHE A 53 -3.94 0.81 -0.95
CA PHE A 53 -4.60 0.59 -2.23
C PHE A 53 -5.67 1.65 -2.53
N THR A 54 -6.47 2.04 -1.53
CA THR A 54 -7.47 3.11 -1.65
C THR A 54 -6.79 4.45 -1.91
N SER A 55 -5.73 4.78 -1.17
CA SER A 55 -4.95 6.01 -1.42
C SER A 55 -4.38 6.05 -2.84
N PHE A 56 -3.89 4.91 -3.35
CA PHE A 56 -3.46 4.80 -4.75
C PHE A 56 -4.63 5.07 -5.71
N GLY A 57 -5.78 4.43 -5.51
CA GLY A 57 -6.97 4.62 -6.35
C GLY A 57 -7.47 6.07 -6.37
N ASP A 58 -7.60 6.70 -5.22
CA ASP A 58 -8.07 8.08 -5.07
C ASP A 58 -7.15 9.07 -5.79
N SER A 59 -5.84 8.83 -5.76
CA SER A 59 -4.85 9.67 -6.44
C SER A 59 -5.00 9.67 -7.97
N PHE A 60 -5.42 8.56 -8.58
CA PHE A 60 -5.65 8.45 -10.03
C PHE A 60 -7.06 8.86 -10.48
N GLY A 61 -7.92 9.30 -9.58
CA GLY A 61 -9.29 9.76 -9.91
C GLY A 61 -9.36 11.03 -10.77
N GLY A 62 -8.24 11.72 -11.00
CA GLY A 62 -8.15 12.88 -11.89
C GLY A 62 -7.47 12.53 -13.20
N VAL A 63 -8.24 12.44 -14.29
CA VAL A 63 -7.68 12.28 -15.64
C VAL A 63 -7.18 13.64 -16.12
N LEU A 64 -5.94 13.70 -16.61
CA LEU A 64 -5.45 14.87 -17.34
C LEU A 64 -6.25 15.01 -18.64
N ALA A 65 -7.11 16.02 -18.71
CA ALA A 65 -7.79 16.37 -19.95
C ALA A 65 -6.78 16.98 -20.92
N PHE A 66 -6.70 16.41 -22.13
CA PHE A 66 -5.94 16.99 -23.23
C PHE A 66 -6.90 17.76 -24.13
N ASP A 67 -7.16 19.02 -23.78
CA ASP A 67 -7.97 19.93 -24.59
C ASP A 67 -7.19 21.20 -24.94
N LYS A 68 -7.79 22.07 -25.76
CA LYS A 68 -7.18 23.32 -26.25
C LYS A 68 -6.83 24.33 -25.15
N THR A 69 -7.33 24.14 -23.94
CA THR A 69 -7.10 25.01 -22.77
C THR A 69 -6.11 24.40 -21.78
N THR A 70 -5.66 23.16 -22.02
CA THR A 70 -4.66 22.52 -21.19
C THR A 70 -3.32 23.22 -21.37
N THR A 71 -2.74 23.66 -20.26
CA THR A 71 -1.40 24.24 -20.24
C THR A 71 -0.36 23.14 -20.09
N LYS A 72 0.88 23.40 -20.53
CA LYS A 72 2.00 22.49 -20.32
C LYS A 72 2.26 22.28 -18.82
N SER A 73 2.15 23.32 -18.00
CA SER A 73 2.24 23.23 -16.53
C SER A 73 1.30 22.19 -15.92
N LYS A 74 0.04 22.09 -16.41
CA LYS A 74 -0.90 21.04 -15.97
C LYS A 74 -0.42 19.62 -16.30
N VAL A 75 0.32 19.45 -17.39
CA VAL A 75 0.97 18.17 -17.73
C VAL A 75 2.09 17.89 -16.74
N GLY A 76 2.94 18.87 -16.43
CA GLY A 76 4.00 18.75 -15.42
C GLY A 76 3.44 18.40 -14.03
N GLU A 77 2.38 19.08 -13.59
CA GLU A 77 1.66 18.80 -12.35
C GLU A 77 1.08 17.38 -12.31
N TYR A 78 0.54 16.89 -13.43
CA TYR A 78 0.01 15.53 -13.52
C TYR A 78 1.10 14.48 -13.28
N PHE A 79 2.26 14.61 -13.93
CA PHE A 79 3.38 13.69 -13.71
C PHE A 79 3.96 13.81 -12.29
N LYS A 80 4.01 15.02 -11.72
CA LYS A 80 4.40 15.21 -10.32
C LYS A 80 3.44 14.49 -9.37
N LYS A 81 2.13 14.56 -9.61
CA LYS A 81 1.13 13.83 -8.82
C LYS A 81 1.31 12.32 -8.92
N ILE A 82 1.63 11.79 -10.11
CA ILE A 82 1.98 10.37 -10.28
C ILE A 82 3.20 10.01 -9.42
N GLN A 83 4.26 10.81 -9.50
CA GLN A 83 5.49 10.61 -8.74
C GLN A 83 5.23 10.58 -7.23
N GLU A 84 4.50 11.55 -6.70
CA GLU A 84 4.14 11.63 -5.27
C GLU A 84 3.27 10.44 -4.83
N THR A 85 2.28 10.07 -5.63
CA THR A 85 1.37 8.97 -5.34
C THR A 85 2.11 7.64 -5.27
N VAL A 86 2.92 7.34 -6.29
CA VAL A 86 3.66 6.08 -6.36
C VAL A 86 4.72 6.02 -5.25
N GLN A 87 5.33 7.16 -4.90
CA GLN A 87 6.21 7.27 -3.73
C GLN A 87 5.46 6.97 -2.42
N GLY A 88 4.22 7.45 -2.27
CA GLY A 88 3.35 7.12 -1.15
C GLY A 88 3.08 5.62 -1.03
N VAL A 89 2.72 4.96 -2.14
CA VAL A 89 2.51 3.50 -2.18
C VAL A 89 3.77 2.75 -1.77
N LYS A 90 4.93 3.10 -2.34
CA LYS A 90 6.22 2.50 -2.00
C LYS A 90 6.51 2.61 -0.50
N THR A 91 6.29 3.79 0.09
CA THR A 91 6.47 4.01 1.54
C THR A 91 5.48 3.17 2.36
N GLY A 92 4.20 3.13 1.97
CA GLY A 92 3.17 2.36 2.66
C GLY A 92 3.44 0.86 2.67
N LEU A 93 3.84 0.29 1.52
CA LEU A 93 4.21 -1.12 1.42
C LEU A 93 5.42 -1.47 2.29
N ASN A 94 6.43 -0.61 2.35
CA ASN A 94 7.58 -0.82 3.23
C ASN A 94 7.18 -0.77 4.71
N LYS A 95 6.28 0.14 5.07
CA LYS A 95 5.73 0.21 6.43
C LYS A 95 5.02 -1.10 6.81
N ILE A 96 4.19 -1.65 5.93
CA ILE A 96 3.51 -2.93 6.15
C ILE A 96 4.53 -4.04 6.44
N VAL A 97 5.60 -4.15 5.65
CA VAL A 97 6.65 -5.16 5.88
C VAL A 97 7.34 -4.96 7.23
N THR A 98 7.67 -3.71 7.58
CA THR A 98 8.29 -3.39 8.88
C THR A 98 7.36 -3.77 10.04
N ASP A 99 6.07 -3.45 9.94
CA ASP A 99 5.09 -3.78 10.97
C ASP A 99 4.89 -5.29 11.11
N MET A 100 4.87 -6.02 9.99
CA MET A 100 4.87 -7.49 10.00
C MET A 100 6.08 -8.07 10.73
N LYS A 101 7.28 -7.52 10.50
CA LYS A 101 8.51 -7.95 11.19
C LYS A 101 8.43 -7.67 12.69
N ASN A 102 7.97 -6.48 13.07
CA ASN A 102 7.80 -6.10 14.48
C ASN A 102 6.78 -6.98 15.22
N GLN A 103 5.78 -7.50 14.48
CA GLN A 103 4.76 -8.41 15.01
C GLN A 103 5.18 -9.90 14.95
N ASN A 104 6.43 -10.21 14.57
CA ASN A 104 6.91 -11.58 14.35
C ASN A 104 6.01 -12.40 13.41
N ASN A 105 5.45 -11.75 12.39
CA ASN A 105 4.60 -12.41 11.42
C ASN A 105 5.44 -13.43 10.61
N PRO A 106 5.05 -14.72 10.55
CA PRO A 106 5.84 -15.76 9.88
C PRO A 106 5.99 -15.53 8.37
N ASN A 107 5.13 -14.72 7.75
CA ASN A 107 5.18 -14.39 6.33
C ASN A 107 5.96 -13.10 6.03
N ALA A 108 6.51 -12.40 7.03
CA ALA A 108 7.15 -11.10 6.85
C ALA A 108 8.31 -11.12 5.85
N GLU A 109 9.10 -12.20 5.82
CA GLU A 109 10.21 -12.35 4.87
C GLU A 109 9.72 -12.53 3.44
N ALA A 110 8.76 -13.44 3.22
CA ALA A 110 8.19 -13.67 1.90
C ALA A 110 7.50 -12.40 1.34
N THR A 111 6.71 -11.72 2.18
CA THR A 111 6.11 -10.43 1.82
C THR A 111 7.18 -9.37 1.56
N GLY A 112 8.25 -9.34 2.36
CA GLY A 112 9.38 -8.44 2.17
C GLY A 112 10.06 -8.62 0.81
N THR A 113 10.27 -9.86 0.36
CA THR A 113 10.81 -10.16 -0.98
C THR A 113 9.88 -9.67 -2.09
N ALA A 114 8.58 -9.92 -1.96
CA ALA A 114 7.59 -9.46 -2.94
C ALA A 114 7.54 -7.92 -3.02
N VAL A 115 7.50 -7.24 -1.88
CA VAL A 115 7.52 -5.76 -1.80
C VAL A 115 8.82 -5.20 -2.35
N THR A 116 9.97 -5.82 -2.07
CA THR A 116 11.26 -5.40 -2.63
C THR A 116 11.25 -5.48 -4.16
N THR A 117 10.72 -6.57 -4.72
CA THR A 117 10.59 -6.75 -6.17
C THR A 117 9.66 -5.70 -6.78
N LEU A 118 8.51 -5.46 -6.16
CA LEU A 118 7.57 -4.42 -6.61
C LEU A 118 8.19 -3.02 -6.53
N ASN A 119 8.94 -2.72 -5.46
CA ASN A 119 9.60 -1.44 -5.27
C ASN A 119 10.59 -1.11 -6.39
N LEU A 120 11.23 -2.09 -7.03
CA LEU A 120 12.08 -1.85 -8.19
C LEU A 120 11.26 -1.27 -9.36
N GLN A 121 10.03 -1.75 -9.56
CA GLN A 121 9.14 -1.23 -10.60
C GLN A 121 8.57 0.13 -10.21
N LEU A 122 8.13 0.30 -8.95
CA LEU A 122 7.64 1.60 -8.47
C LEU A 122 8.72 2.69 -8.55
N SER A 123 9.99 2.34 -8.32
CA SER A 123 11.12 3.28 -8.43
C SER A 123 11.29 3.79 -9.86
N LYS A 124 11.17 2.91 -10.87
CA LYS A 124 11.22 3.32 -12.27
C LYS A 124 10.09 4.28 -12.64
N ILE A 125 8.88 4.02 -12.15
CA ILE A 125 7.73 4.92 -12.38
C ILE A 125 7.97 6.28 -11.71
N ILE A 126 8.49 6.29 -10.47
CA ILE A 126 8.85 7.51 -9.74
C ILE A 126 9.91 8.31 -10.51
N GLU A 127 10.97 7.66 -10.97
CA GLU A 127 12.07 8.28 -11.72
C GLU A 127 11.59 8.84 -13.06
N GLY A 128 10.82 8.06 -13.82
CA GLY A 128 10.26 8.50 -15.10
C GLY A 128 9.31 9.68 -14.94
N ALA A 129 8.36 9.59 -14.01
CA ALA A 129 7.41 10.66 -13.73
C ALA A 129 8.11 11.95 -13.24
N LYS A 130 9.13 11.82 -12.39
CA LYS A 130 9.96 12.95 -11.97
C LYS A 130 10.69 13.59 -13.14
N THR A 131 11.28 12.78 -14.02
CA THR A 131 12.01 13.26 -15.20
C THR A 131 11.10 14.09 -16.10
N VAL A 132 9.86 13.63 -16.32
CA VAL A 132 8.86 14.37 -17.10
C VAL A 132 8.43 15.66 -16.38
N SER A 133 8.10 15.58 -15.08
CA SER A 133 7.63 16.75 -14.33
C SER A 133 8.70 17.84 -14.22
N ASP A 134 9.96 17.46 -13.99
CA ASP A 134 11.09 18.39 -13.87
C ASP A 134 11.41 19.05 -15.22
N ALA A 135 11.26 18.31 -16.33
CA ALA A 135 11.50 18.83 -17.68
C ALA A 135 10.43 19.84 -18.13
N ILE A 136 9.17 19.60 -17.78
CA ILE A 136 8.05 20.50 -18.11
C ILE A 136 8.00 21.70 -17.16
N GLY A 137 8.25 21.47 -15.87
CA GLY A 137 8.10 22.45 -14.81
C GLY A 137 6.64 22.79 -14.50
N ASP A 138 6.45 23.75 -13.61
CA ASP A 138 5.15 24.20 -13.10
C ASP A 138 4.78 25.64 -13.52
N THR A 139 5.67 26.31 -14.27
CA THR A 139 5.49 27.73 -14.66
C THR A 139 5.15 27.94 -16.14
N ASP A 140 5.31 26.94 -17.00
CA ASP A 140 4.99 27.06 -18.43
C ASP A 140 3.46 27.00 -18.66
N ASN A 141 2.84 28.17 -18.68
CA ASN A 141 1.41 28.33 -18.97
C ASN A 141 1.07 28.33 -20.46
N GLY A 142 2.04 28.03 -21.34
CA GLY A 142 1.79 27.81 -22.76
C GLY A 142 0.83 26.64 -22.96
N LEU A 143 -0.07 26.76 -23.94
CA LEU A 143 -1.00 25.70 -24.27
C LEU A 143 -0.26 24.50 -24.85
N ILE A 144 -0.74 23.29 -24.56
CA ILE A 144 -0.21 22.06 -25.18
C ILE A 144 -0.49 22.03 -26.69
N VAL A 145 -1.53 22.75 -27.13
CA VAL A 145 -1.87 22.97 -28.52
C VAL A 145 -1.92 24.46 -28.78
N ASP A 146 -0.75 25.03 -29.04
CA ASP A 146 -0.60 26.43 -29.43
C ASP A 146 -0.58 26.55 -30.96
N PHE A 147 -1.73 26.89 -31.54
CA PHE A 147 -1.81 27.30 -32.94
C PHE A 147 -1.45 28.79 -33.00
N GLY A 148 -0.21 29.10 -33.35
CA GLY A 148 0.26 30.48 -33.49
C GLY A 148 -0.78 31.34 -34.21
N GLY A 149 -1.15 32.47 -33.61
CA GLY A 149 -2.17 33.37 -34.18
C GLY A 149 -1.81 33.69 -35.64
N GLY A 150 -2.76 33.50 -36.56
CA GLY A 150 -2.56 33.37 -38.01
C GLY A 150 -1.99 34.56 -38.79
N GLY A 151 -1.04 35.31 -38.23
CA GLY A 151 -0.10 36.17 -38.96
C GLY A 151 1.21 35.43 -39.25
N ASP A 152 2.13 36.11 -39.94
CA ASP A 152 3.46 35.63 -40.39
C ASP A 152 4.45 35.22 -39.26
N GLY A 153 3.94 34.82 -38.09
CA GLY A 153 4.72 34.31 -36.97
C GLY A 153 5.45 33.03 -37.35
N VAL A 154 6.77 33.07 -37.30
CA VAL A 154 7.64 31.91 -37.49
C VAL A 154 7.29 30.85 -36.44
N GLY A 155 7.01 29.63 -36.88
CA GLY A 155 6.77 28.51 -35.97
C GLY A 155 7.94 28.32 -35.01
N VAL A 156 7.64 28.25 -33.72
CA VAL A 156 8.66 28.05 -32.68
C VAL A 156 8.94 26.56 -32.55
N ALA A 157 10.20 26.16 -32.73
CA ALA A 157 10.61 24.79 -32.47
C ALA A 157 10.47 24.48 -30.98
N GLY A 158 9.97 23.29 -30.66
CA GLY A 158 9.95 22.80 -29.28
C GLY A 158 11.38 22.68 -28.73
N ASP A 159 11.52 22.84 -27.41
CA ASP A 159 12.81 22.65 -26.76
C ASP A 159 13.22 21.17 -26.85
N SER A 160 14.27 20.90 -27.64
CA SER A 160 14.79 19.55 -27.89
C SER A 160 15.16 18.82 -26.59
N LYS A 161 15.67 19.52 -25.57
CA LYS A 161 16.02 18.92 -24.28
C LYS A 161 14.76 18.48 -23.53
N VAL A 162 13.74 19.33 -23.51
CA VAL A 162 12.46 19.02 -22.87
C VAL A 162 11.81 17.82 -23.55
N VAL A 163 11.77 17.81 -24.89
CA VAL A 163 11.22 16.70 -25.68
C VAL A 163 11.98 15.39 -25.42
N GLN A 164 13.32 15.45 -25.35
CA GLN A 164 14.14 14.29 -25.03
C GLN A 164 13.84 13.77 -23.61
N SER A 165 13.81 14.63 -22.60
CA SER A 165 13.51 14.22 -21.22
C SER A 165 12.11 13.63 -21.07
N ILE A 166 11.11 14.18 -21.77
CA ILE A 166 9.76 13.60 -21.81
C ILE A 166 9.81 12.19 -22.40
N THR A 167 10.52 12.02 -23.52
CA THR A 167 10.65 10.72 -24.20
C THR A 167 11.35 9.69 -23.32
N GLU A 168 12.44 10.09 -22.66
CA GLU A 168 13.21 9.23 -21.76
C GLU A 168 12.41 8.87 -20.49
N GLY A 169 11.65 9.80 -19.93
CA GLY A 169 10.84 9.56 -18.73
C GLY A 169 9.62 8.68 -18.96
N ILE A 170 9.08 8.63 -20.20
CA ILE A 170 7.92 7.80 -20.56
C ILE A 170 8.32 6.38 -20.98
N LYS A 171 9.55 6.18 -21.46
CA LYS A 171 10.05 4.92 -22.02
C LYS A 171 10.29 3.85 -20.96
#